data_AF-A0A7C3DFG2-F1
#
_entry.id   AF-A0A7C3DFG2-F1
#
_cell.length_a   1.000
_cell.length_b   1.000
_cell.length_c   1.000
_cell.angle_alpha   90.00
_cell.angle_beta   90.00
_cell.angle_gamma   90.00
#
_symmetry.space_group_name_H-M   'P 1'
#
loop_
_entity.id
_entity.type
_entity.pdbx_description
1 polymer ?
#
loop_
_entity_poly.entity_id
_entity_poly.type
_entity_poly.pdbx_seq_one_letter_code
_entity_poly.pdbx_strand_id
1 'polypeptide(L)' 'MSTKNLIRGVTLVAASVLLSLATLGLWLGNLETNPLFSWVVFGVGFALCSAAAIVGVWSIMGFFRDKEGK' A
#
# COMPACT_ATOMS: atom_id res chain seq x y z
N MET A 1 19.94 5.59 -11.55
CA MET A 1 18.50 5.92 -11.51
C MET A 1 17.66 4.68 -11.20
N SER A 2 17.87 3.57 -11.92
CA SER A 2 17.28 2.23 -11.68
C SER A 2 17.11 1.83 -10.19
N THR A 3 18.19 1.73 -9.41
CA THR A 3 18.11 1.20 -8.02
C THR A 3 17.21 2.03 -7.10
N LYS A 4 17.08 3.34 -7.35
CA LYS A 4 16.16 4.21 -6.57
C LYS A 4 14.69 3.85 -6.81
N ASN A 5 14.33 3.45 -8.03
CA ASN A 5 12.97 3.01 -8.37
C ASN A 5 12.64 1.66 -7.73
N LEU A 6 13.62 0.75 -7.65
CA LEU A 6 13.47 -0.52 -6.95
C LEU A 6 13.26 -0.30 -5.45
N ILE A 7 14.13 0.47 -4.79
CA ILE A 7 14.01 0.77 -3.36
C ILE A 7 12.68 1.46 -3.07
N ARG A 8 12.32 2.50 -3.84
CA ARG A 8 11.03 3.19 -3.71
C ARG A 8 9.85 2.22 -3.84
N GLY A 9 9.90 1.33 -4.83
CA GLY A 9 8.85 0.35 -5.07
C GLY A 9 8.68 -0.62 -3.90
N VAL A 10 9.78 -1.19 -3.41
CA VAL A 10 9.78 -2.09 -2.24
C VAL A 10 9.30 -1.36 -0.98
N THR A 11 9.75 -0.13 -0.74
CA THR A 11 9.30 0.67 0.40
C THR A 11 7.81 0.97 0.32
N LEU A 12 7.26 1.27 -0.86
CA LEU A 12 5.82 1.51 -1.04
C LEU A 12 4.99 0.25 -0.79
N VAL A 13 5.47 -0.91 -1.23
CA VAL A 13 4.82 -2.20 -0.93
C VAL A 13 4.86 -2.48 0.57
N ALA A 14 6.01 -2.31 1.23
CA ALA A 14 6.12 -2.48 2.68
C ALA A 14 5.19 -1.51 3.43
N ALA A 15 5.13 -0.25 2.99
CA ALA A 15 4.23 0.75 3.56
C ALA A 15 2.75 0.36 3.39
N SER A 16 2.35 -0.23 2.24
CA SER A 16 0.98 -0.73 2.06
C SER A 16 0.63 -1.85 3.03
N VAL A 17 1.57 -2.74 3.36
CA VAL A 17 1.33 -3.82 4.34
C VAL A 17 1.16 -3.23 5.74
N LEU A 18 2.03 -2.32 6.14
CA LEU A 18 1.93 -1.63 7.44
C LEU A 18 0.64 -0.82 7.55
N LEU A 19 0.24 -0.14 6.48
CA LEU A 19 -1.01 0.63 6.43
C LEU A 19 -2.23 -0.29 6.52
N SER A 20 -2.18 -1.49 5.93
CA SER A 20 -3.25 -2.49 6.05
C SER A 20 -3.39 -2.98 7.49
N LEU A 21 -2.27 -3.24 8.18
CA LEU A 21 -2.28 -3.62 9.58
C LEU A 21 -2.87 -2.52 10.47
N ALA A 22 -2.45 -1.26 10.25
CA ALA A 22 -2.98 -0.12 10.98
C ALA A 22 -4.49 0.08 10.72
N THR A 23 -4.91 -0.05 9.46
CA THR A 23 -6.33 0.05 9.06
C THR A 23 -7.16 -1.03 9.74
N LEU A 24 -6.69 -2.29 9.76
CA LEU A 24 -7.39 -3.38 10.43
C LEU A 24 -7.48 -3.16 11.94
N GLY A 25 -6.40 -2.68 12.58
CA GLY A 25 -6.41 -2.36 14.00
C GLY A 25 -7.42 -1.27 14.35
N LEU A 26 -7.46 -0.18 13.57
CA LEU A 26 -8.42 0.90 13.75
C LEU A 26 -9.85 0.47 13.44
N TRP A 27 -10.04 -0.35 12.41
CA TRP A 27 -11.33 -0.92 12.04
C TRP A 27 -11.91 -1.78 13.17
N LEU A 28 -11.12 -2.71 13.71
CA LEU A 28 -11.47 -3.56 14.85
C LEU A 28 -11.84 -2.73 16.08
N GLY A 29 -11.03 -1.71 16.42
CA GLY A 29 -11.29 -0.86 17.58
C GLY A 29 -12.57 -0.02 17.47
N ASN A 30 -13.01 0.30 16.25
CA ASN A 30 -14.23 1.07 16.01
C ASN A 30 -15.46 0.20 15.73
N LEU A 31 -15.29 -1.13 15.59
CA LEU A 31 -16.35 -2.01 15.12
C LEU A 31 -17.53 -2.06 16.09
N GLU A 32 -17.23 -2.11 17.39
CA GLU A 32 -18.24 -2.16 18.45
C GLU A 32 -18.75 -0.78 18.85
N THR A 33 -17.89 0.24 18.81
CA THR A 33 -18.21 1.59 19.31
C THR A 33 -18.89 2.47 18.26
N ASN A 34 -18.46 2.40 16.99
CA ASN A 34 -18.98 3.22 15.90
C ASN A 34 -18.93 2.46 14.55
N PRO A 35 -19.93 1.61 14.27
CA PRO A 35 -19.90 0.71 13.11
C PRO A 35 -19.87 1.45 11.76
N LEU A 36 -20.58 2.59 11.63
CA LEU A 36 -20.55 3.40 10.41
C LEU A 36 -19.16 4.01 10.15
N PHE A 37 -18.50 4.52 11.19
CA PHE A 37 -17.15 5.06 11.06
C PHE A 37 -16.13 3.96 10.75
N SER A 38 -16.32 2.77 11.34
CA SER A 38 -15.49 1.59 11.05
C SER A 38 -15.47 1.26 9.55
N TRP A 39 -16.64 1.22 8.88
CA TRP A 39 -16.69 0.99 7.43
C TRP A 39 -15.98 2.07 6.61
N VAL A 40 -16.03 3.33 7.04
CA VAL A 40 -15.29 4.43 6.40
C VAL A 40 -13.78 4.22 6.55
N VAL A 41 -13.30 3.90 7.76
CA VAL A 41 -11.89 3.59 8.02
C VAL A 41 -11.41 2.43 7.15
N PHE A 42 -12.21 1.36 7.04
CA PHE A 42 -11.91 0.23 6.19
C PHE A 42 -11.83 0.62 4.71
N GLY A 43 -12.84 1.32 4.18
CA GLY A 43 -12.88 1.73 2.77
C GLY A 43 -11.73 2.65 2.39
N VAL A 44 -11.44 3.65 3.22
CA VAL A 44 -10.35 4.61 2.99
C VAL A 44 -8.99 3.92 3.12
N GLY A 45 -8.79 3.13 4.18
CA GLY A 45 -7.54 2.42 4.38
C GLY A 45 -7.27 1.38 3.30
N PHE A 46 -8.30 0.66 2.84
CA PHE A 46 -8.21 -0.26 1.70
C PHE A 46 -7.79 0.48 0.44
N ALA A 47 -8.44 1.59 0.10
CA ALA A 47 -8.12 2.37 -1.09
C ALA A 47 -6.66 2.89 -1.07
N LEU A 48 -6.21 3.41 0.07
CA LEU A 48 -4.83 3.89 0.25
C LEU A 48 -3.81 2.74 0.16
N CYS A 49 -4.10 1.58 0.76
CA CYS A 49 -3.25 0.40 0.66
C CYS A 49 -3.12 -0.10 -0.78
N SER A 50 -4.25 -0.23 -1.48
CA SER A 50 -4.26 -0.67 -2.88
C SER A 50 -3.49 0.31 -3.77
N ALA A 51 -3.67 1.62 -3.59
CA ALA A 51 -2.94 2.62 -4.34
C ALA A 51 -1.42 2.52 -4.09
N ALA A 52 -0.99 2.42 -2.83
CA ALA A 52 0.42 2.28 -2.47
C ALA A 52 1.05 0.99 -3.04
N ALA A 53 0.33 -0.14 -2.96
CA ALA A 53 0.77 -1.41 -3.53
C ALA A 53 0.91 -1.34 -5.06
N ILE A 54 -0.08 -0.79 -5.77
CA ILE A 54 -0.06 -0.65 -7.22
C ILE A 54 1.13 0.22 -7.66
N VAL A 55 1.32 1.39 -7.05
CA VAL A 55 2.44 2.28 -7.38
C VAL A 55 3.77 1.63 -7.05
N GLY A 56 3.85 0.89 -5.93
CA GLY A 56 5.04 0.14 -5.56
C GLY A 56 5.41 -0.91 -6.60
N VAL A 57 4.46 -1.75 -7.00
CA VAL A 57 4.64 -2.79 -8.04
C VAL A 57 5.02 -2.17 -9.38
N TRP A 58 4.38 -1.08 -9.79
CA TRP A 58 4.71 -0.40 -11.05
C TRP A 58 6.14 0.14 -11.07
N SER A 59 6.61 0.69 -9.94
CA SER A 59 7.98 1.16 -9.78
C SER A 59 9.00 0.01 -9.89
N ILE A 60 8.66 -1.17 -9.36
CA ILE A 60 9.48 -2.38 -9.46
C ILE A 60 9.49 -2.91 -10.90
N MET A 61 8.33 -3.02 -11.55
CA MET A 61 8.21 -3.46 -12.94
C MET A 61 8.99 -2.56 -13.91
N GLY A 62 8.92 -1.24 -13.71
CA GLY A 62 9.70 -0.28 -14.51
C GLY A 62 11.21 -0.51 -14.39
N PHE A 63 11.70 -0.84 -13.18
CA PHE A 63 13.10 -1.19 -12.97
C PHE A 63 13.53 -2.43 -13.77
N PHE A 64 12.71 -3.49 -13.79
CA PHE A 64 13.04 -4.71 -14.53
C PHE A 64 12.94 -4.52 -16.05
N ARG A 65 11.94 -3.80 -16.55
CA ARG A 65 11.84 -3.42 -17.97
C ARG A 65 13.05 -2.64 -18.48
N ASP A 66 13.57 -1.72 -17.67
CA ASP A 66 14.79 -0.96 -18.01
C ASP A 66 16.05 -1.84 -18.10
N LYS A 67 16.01 -3.05 -17.52
CA LYS A 67 17.11 -4.02 -17.51
C LYS A 67 17.00 -5.07 -18.60
N GLU A 68 15.80 -5.38 -19.09
CA GLU A 68 15.58 -6.32 -20.20
C GLU A 68 15.87 -5.71 -21.58
N GLY A 69 15.77 -4.38 -21.72
CA GLY A 69 16.03 -3.66 -22.98
C GLY A 69 17.50 -3.31 -23.24
N LYS A 70 18.43 -3.80 -22.43
CA LYS A 70 19.89 -3.60 -22.55
C LYS A 70 20.61 -4.94 -22.53
#